data_AF-A0A2G7FIM0-F1
#
_entry.id   AF-A0A2G7FIM0-F1
#
_cell.length_a   1.000
_cell.length_b   1.000
_cell.length_c   1.000
_cell.angle_alpha   90.00
_cell.angle_beta   90.00
_cell.angle_gamma   90.00
#
_symmetry.space_group_name_H-M   'P 1'
#
loop_
_entity.id
_entity.type
_entity.pdbx_description
1 polymer ?
#
loop_
_entity_poly.entity_id
_entity_poly.type
_entity_poly.pdbx_seq_one_letter_code
_entity_poly.pdbx_strand_id
1 'polypeptide(L)'
;MWTTMMGSEGDWQLKTTPQPALNNQAIRPAQGKLLGGSSAINGQGFIGPSQLVYDSLAKLGANGWTWENIYPYFKRSYTLQLQDPATRQHLDLGSWAKKEVILSCGALNTPKILELSGIGNKNILGRYRISVVVDNSNIGENLQDHLMTGISFEVVDRVITGDALMRQEPETMQEATKLYYEHNAGPLTIGSVQSTAFMPCLDENGARDEKHIKDLMDRFLSDTERSGPSYSPYLRTA
;
A
#
# COMPACT_ATOMS: atom_id res chain seq x y z
N MET A 1 -6.99 -12.13 -9.59
CA MET A 1 -7.32 -10.82 -10.21
C MET A 1 -6.27 -9.73 -9.92
N TRP A 2 -5.70 -9.63 -8.70
CA TRP A 2 -4.69 -8.59 -8.42
C TRP A 2 -3.37 -8.80 -9.19
N THR A 3 -2.85 -10.04 -9.21
CA THR A 3 -1.61 -10.41 -9.93
C THR A 3 -1.68 -10.14 -11.43
N THR A 4 -2.85 -10.28 -12.04
CA THR A 4 -3.06 -10.05 -13.48
C THR A 4 -3.08 -8.56 -13.85
N MET A 5 -3.29 -7.66 -12.89
CA MET A 5 -3.28 -6.21 -13.11
C MET A 5 -1.90 -5.59 -12.94
N MET A 6 -0.97 -6.26 -12.26
CA MET A 6 0.42 -5.82 -12.13
C MET A 6 1.09 -5.79 -13.51
N GLY A 7 1.75 -4.69 -13.86
CA GLY A 7 2.37 -4.51 -15.17
C GLY A 7 1.39 -4.18 -16.31
N SER A 8 0.09 -4.06 -16.04
CA SER A 8 -0.91 -3.61 -17.02
C SER A 8 -0.88 -2.07 -17.19
N GLU A 9 -1.71 -1.55 -18.08
CA GLU A 9 -1.93 -0.09 -18.22
C GLU A 9 -2.55 0.54 -16.96
N GLY A 10 -3.27 -0.26 -16.16
CA GLY A 10 -3.86 0.14 -14.88
C GLY A 10 -2.85 0.16 -13.73
N ASP A 11 -1.58 -0.14 -13.97
CA ASP A 11 -0.48 -0.03 -13.02
C ASP A 11 0.42 1.15 -13.40
N TRP A 12 0.90 1.91 -12.41
CA TRP A 12 1.93 2.92 -12.62
C TRP A 12 3.28 2.32 -13.03
N GLN A 13 3.48 1.02 -12.77
CA GLN A 13 4.69 0.26 -13.14
C GLN A 13 5.98 0.87 -12.57
N LEU A 14 5.88 1.41 -11.37
CA LEU A 14 7.00 2.02 -10.68
C LEU A 14 8.06 0.97 -10.36
N LYS A 15 9.30 1.43 -10.23
CA LYS A 15 10.44 0.63 -9.77
C LYS A 15 11.14 1.37 -8.65
N THR A 16 11.56 0.63 -7.64
CA THR A 16 12.51 1.13 -6.65
C THR A 16 13.88 1.29 -7.31
N THR A 17 14.77 2.00 -6.64
CA THR A 17 16.19 1.85 -6.94
C THR A 17 16.65 0.43 -6.57
N PRO A 18 17.78 -0.04 -7.12
CA PRO A 18 18.42 -1.27 -6.66
C PRO A 18 18.65 -1.26 -5.16
N GLN A 19 18.27 -2.34 -4.48
CA GLN A 19 18.36 -2.48 -3.03
C GLN A 19 19.59 -3.35 -2.69
N PRO A 20 20.68 -2.80 -2.12
CA PRO A 20 21.87 -3.58 -1.81
C PRO A 20 21.59 -4.77 -0.87
N ALA A 21 20.69 -4.57 0.11
CA ALA A 21 20.25 -5.61 1.03
C ALA A 21 19.46 -6.75 0.36
N LEU A 22 19.00 -6.56 -0.88
CA LEU A 22 18.28 -7.56 -1.67
C LEU A 22 19.07 -7.95 -2.91
N ASN A 23 20.39 -8.11 -2.79
CA ASN A 23 21.28 -8.45 -3.90
C ASN A 23 21.16 -7.49 -5.10
N ASN A 24 21.00 -6.19 -4.82
CA ASN A 24 20.80 -5.14 -5.81
C ASN A 24 19.55 -5.31 -6.69
N GLN A 25 18.54 -6.05 -6.22
CA GLN A 25 17.26 -6.13 -6.93
C GLN A 25 16.48 -4.81 -6.83
N ALA A 26 15.81 -4.44 -7.92
CA ALA A 26 14.80 -3.39 -7.93
C ALA A 26 13.42 -4.01 -7.79
N ILE A 27 12.67 -3.61 -6.76
CA ILE A 27 11.31 -4.10 -6.50
C ILE A 27 10.31 -3.24 -7.28
N ARG A 28 9.18 -3.85 -7.67
CA ARG A 28 8.06 -3.16 -8.31
C ARG A 28 6.92 -2.96 -7.30
N PRO A 29 6.76 -1.77 -6.70
CA PRO A 29 5.58 -1.46 -5.92
C PRO A 29 4.42 -1.17 -6.88
N ALA A 30 3.54 -2.15 -7.08
CA ALA A 30 2.35 -1.94 -7.89
C ALA A 30 1.48 -0.81 -7.29
N GLN A 31 1.07 0.14 -8.13
CA GLN A 31 0.20 1.25 -7.72
C GLN A 31 -0.88 1.45 -8.77
N GLY A 32 -2.12 1.65 -8.35
CA GLY A 32 -3.24 1.75 -9.29
C GLY A 32 -3.23 3.07 -10.06
N LYS A 33 -3.27 2.96 -11.40
CA LYS A 33 -3.35 4.04 -12.38
C LYS A 33 -4.70 4.03 -13.08
N LEU A 34 -5.77 4.17 -12.31
CA LEU A 34 -7.16 4.14 -12.76
C LEU A 34 -8.08 4.75 -11.70
N LEU A 35 -9.36 4.96 -12.04
CA LEU A 35 -10.35 5.42 -11.06
C LEU A 35 -10.45 4.42 -9.90
N GLY A 36 -10.41 4.91 -8.66
CA GLY A 36 -10.27 4.09 -7.45
C GLY A 36 -8.82 3.86 -7.01
N GLY A 37 -7.83 4.19 -7.84
CA GLY A 37 -6.41 4.07 -7.50
C GLY A 37 -6.03 2.62 -7.16
N SER A 38 -5.14 2.45 -6.18
CA SER A 38 -4.68 1.11 -5.77
C SER A 38 -5.80 0.21 -5.22
N SER A 39 -6.94 0.77 -4.77
CA SER A 39 -8.08 -0.06 -4.35
C SER A 39 -8.70 -0.87 -5.49
N ALA A 40 -8.52 -0.44 -6.74
CA ALA A 40 -9.02 -1.16 -7.92
C ALA A 40 -8.10 -2.30 -8.38
N ILE A 41 -6.89 -2.44 -7.81
CA ILE A 41 -5.92 -3.48 -8.20
C ILE A 41 -5.32 -4.23 -6.99
N ASN A 42 -5.82 -4.01 -5.77
CA ASN A 42 -5.26 -4.63 -4.56
C ASN A 42 -5.72 -6.09 -4.35
N GLY A 43 -5.16 -6.74 -3.33
CA GLY A 43 -5.51 -8.11 -2.92
C GLY A 43 -6.85 -8.26 -2.18
N GLN A 44 -7.62 -7.17 -2.04
CA GLN A 44 -8.95 -7.10 -1.41
C GLN A 44 -9.02 -7.53 0.07
N GLY A 45 -7.88 -7.62 0.74
CA GLY A 45 -7.83 -7.85 2.19
C GLY A 45 -8.39 -6.65 2.95
N PHE A 46 -9.41 -6.88 3.79
CA PHE A 46 -9.90 -5.87 4.73
C PHE A 46 -9.47 -6.27 6.13
N ILE A 47 -8.46 -5.58 6.64
CA ILE A 47 -7.91 -5.79 7.97
C ILE A 47 -8.15 -4.53 8.79
N GLY A 48 -8.89 -4.67 9.89
CA GLY A 48 -9.13 -3.57 10.81
C GLY A 48 -7.83 -3.10 11.46
N PRO A 49 -7.62 -1.79 11.63
CA PRO A 49 -6.46 -1.28 12.34
C PRO A 49 -6.55 -1.56 13.85
N SER A 50 -5.40 -1.60 14.52
CA SER A 50 -5.34 -1.70 15.98
C SER A 50 -5.47 -0.33 16.63
N GLN A 51 -6.24 -0.24 17.73
CA GLN A 51 -6.33 0.96 18.57
C GLN A 51 -4.95 1.51 18.93
N LEU A 52 -4.00 0.63 19.28
CA LEU A 52 -2.65 1.01 19.70
C LEU A 52 -1.92 1.85 18.64
N VAL A 53 -2.19 1.61 17.35
CA VAL A 53 -1.58 2.37 16.26
C VAL A 53 -1.99 3.84 16.32
N TYR A 54 -3.29 4.11 16.44
CA TYR A 54 -3.79 5.48 16.52
C TYR A 54 -3.35 6.18 17.81
N ASP A 55 -3.44 5.49 18.93
CA ASP A 55 -3.01 6.06 20.21
C ASP A 55 -1.48 6.35 20.22
N SER A 56 -0.70 5.59 19.44
CA SER A 56 0.73 5.87 19.24
C SER A 56 0.96 7.05 18.28
N LEU A 57 0.18 7.20 17.22
CA LEU A 57 0.25 8.38 16.34
C LEU A 57 -0.01 9.67 17.11
N ALA A 58 -1.00 9.67 18.02
CA ALA A 58 -1.29 10.81 18.88
C ALA A 58 -0.08 11.17 19.76
N LYS A 59 0.61 10.17 20.33
CA LYS A 59 1.86 10.37 21.10
C LYS A 59 3.01 10.93 20.26
N LEU A 60 3.03 10.62 18.96
CA LEU A 60 4.01 11.12 17.99
C LEU A 60 3.69 12.52 17.45
N GLY A 61 2.67 13.20 18.02
CA GLY A 61 2.35 14.60 17.71
C GLY A 61 1.19 14.79 16.74
N ALA A 62 0.55 13.71 16.27
CA ALA A 62 -0.70 13.78 15.52
C ALA A 62 -1.89 14.06 16.47
N ASN A 63 -1.93 15.25 17.04
CA ASN A 63 -2.94 15.65 18.02
C ASN A 63 -4.36 15.41 17.46
N GLY A 64 -5.19 14.72 18.23
CA GLY A 64 -6.56 14.36 17.84
C GLY A 64 -6.69 13.06 17.06
N TRP A 65 -5.60 12.40 16.63
CA TRP A 65 -5.62 11.10 15.97
C TRP A 65 -5.64 9.92 16.95
N THR A 66 -6.49 9.98 17.97
CA THR A 66 -6.71 8.87 18.91
C THR A 66 -7.72 7.87 18.37
N TRP A 67 -7.72 6.64 18.88
CA TRP A 67 -8.73 5.64 18.49
C TRP A 67 -10.15 6.12 18.75
N GLU A 68 -10.37 6.78 19.89
CA GLU A 68 -11.66 7.36 20.27
C GLU A 68 -12.21 8.29 19.18
N ASN A 69 -11.36 9.15 18.63
CA ASN A 69 -11.76 10.12 17.61
C ASN A 69 -11.92 9.51 16.22
N ILE A 70 -11.11 8.51 15.87
CA ILE A 70 -11.10 7.91 14.53
C ILE A 70 -12.16 6.81 14.37
N TYR A 71 -12.48 6.08 15.44
CA TYR A 71 -13.38 4.93 15.40
C TYR A 71 -14.76 5.21 14.77
N PRO A 72 -15.43 6.36 15.02
CA PRO A 72 -16.68 6.71 14.32
C PRO A 72 -16.53 6.82 12.80
N TYR A 73 -15.40 7.33 12.30
CA TYR A 73 -15.11 7.41 10.87
C TYR A 73 -14.75 6.05 10.29
N PHE A 74 -14.00 5.23 11.03
CA PHE A 74 -13.72 3.86 10.62
C PHE A 74 -15.01 3.05 10.42
N LYS A 75 -15.97 3.17 11.34
CA LYS A 75 -17.31 2.56 11.19
C LYS A 75 -18.10 3.05 9.98
N ARG A 76 -17.85 4.27 9.50
CA ARG A 76 -18.48 4.82 8.28
C ARG A 76 -17.78 4.37 7.00
N SER A 77 -16.54 3.88 7.09
CA SER A 77 -15.70 3.56 5.93
C SER A 77 -16.11 2.26 5.21
N TYR A 78 -16.87 1.41 5.88
CA TYR A 78 -17.41 0.18 5.32
C TYR A 78 -18.89 0.07 5.64
N THR A 79 -19.64 -0.50 4.70
CA THR A 79 -21.01 -0.93 4.90
C THR A 79 -21.04 -2.43 4.60
N LEU A 80 -21.64 -3.23 5.48
CA LEU A 80 -22.02 -4.59 5.11
C LEU A 80 -23.12 -4.47 4.04
N GLN A 81 -22.78 -4.66 2.75
CA GLN A 81 -23.66 -4.26 1.65
C GLN A 81 -24.74 -5.28 1.26
N LEU A 82 -25.95 -4.76 1.00
CA LEU A 82 -26.68 -4.91 -0.27
C LEU A 82 -26.86 -3.49 -0.89
N GLN A 83 -27.03 -3.38 -2.22
CA GLN A 83 -26.80 -2.14 -3.03
C GLN A 83 -28.03 -1.27 -3.35
N ASP A 84 -27.79 0.03 -3.66
CA ASP A 84 -28.75 0.96 -4.32
C ASP A 84 -28.09 1.84 -5.44
N PRO A 85 -28.74 2.02 -6.61
CA PRO A 85 -28.25 2.79 -7.77
C PRO A 85 -28.24 4.34 -7.71
N ALA A 86 -28.84 5.00 -6.71
CA ALA A 86 -29.07 6.46 -6.77
C ALA A 86 -27.79 7.32 -6.66
N THR A 87 -26.69 6.77 -6.13
CA THR A 87 -25.44 7.52 -5.87
C THR A 87 -24.69 7.94 -7.14
N ARG A 88 -24.99 7.32 -8.30
CA ARG A 88 -24.26 7.58 -9.56
C ARG A 88 -24.59 8.90 -10.25
N GLN A 89 -25.70 9.57 -9.92
CA GLN A 89 -26.17 10.75 -10.66
C GLN A 89 -25.73 12.10 -10.05
N HIS A 90 -25.11 12.11 -8.86
CA HIS A 90 -24.89 13.35 -8.07
C HIS A 90 -23.58 14.10 -8.38
N LEU A 91 -22.60 13.49 -9.04
CA LEU A 91 -21.22 14.01 -9.06
C LEU A 91 -20.89 14.92 -10.27
N ASP A 92 -21.75 15.89 -10.54
CA ASP A 92 -21.54 16.94 -11.55
C ASP A 92 -20.31 17.81 -11.19
N LEU A 93 -19.16 17.59 -11.86
CA LEU A 93 -17.90 18.25 -11.55
C LEU A 93 -17.61 19.39 -12.55
N GLY A 94 -17.99 20.60 -12.16
CA GLY A 94 -17.66 21.86 -12.85
C GLY A 94 -17.15 22.97 -11.91
N SER A 95 -16.14 23.71 -12.39
CA SER A 95 -15.47 24.88 -11.79
C SER A 95 -14.38 24.62 -10.72
N TRP A 96 -13.21 25.21 -10.98
CA TRP A 96 -11.97 25.13 -10.19
C TRP A 96 -12.18 25.52 -8.72
N ALA A 97 -11.51 24.78 -7.83
CA ALA A 97 -11.79 24.74 -6.40
C ALA A 97 -11.81 26.14 -5.75
N LYS A 98 -12.97 26.54 -5.21
CA LYS A 98 -13.18 27.84 -4.55
C LYS A 98 -12.84 27.87 -3.05
N LYS A 99 -12.60 26.70 -2.45
CA LYS A 99 -12.32 26.58 -1.01
C LYS A 99 -10.94 25.99 -0.77
N GLU A 100 -10.82 24.68 -1.00
CA GLU A 100 -9.61 23.92 -0.68
C GLU A 100 -9.30 22.93 -1.80
N VAL A 101 -8.02 22.59 -1.95
CA VAL A 101 -7.53 21.52 -2.82
C VAL A 101 -7.01 20.41 -1.92
N ILE A 102 -7.56 19.20 -2.08
CA ILE A 102 -7.13 18.02 -1.33
C ILE A 102 -6.27 17.15 -2.24
N LEU A 103 -5.02 16.92 -1.84
CA LEU A 103 -4.09 16.06 -2.58
C LEU A 103 -4.15 14.62 -2.06
N SER A 104 -4.81 13.74 -2.82
CA SER A 104 -5.02 12.32 -2.46
C SER A 104 -4.39 11.37 -3.47
N CYS A 105 -3.15 11.63 -3.89
CA CYS A 105 -2.47 10.89 -4.95
C CYS A 105 -1.69 9.65 -4.45
N GLY A 106 -1.84 9.29 -3.17
CA GLY A 106 -1.15 8.16 -2.54
C GLY A 106 0.28 8.48 -2.10
N ALA A 107 0.88 7.55 -1.34
CA ALA A 107 2.14 7.77 -0.63
C ALA A 107 3.34 8.13 -1.53
N LEU A 108 3.34 7.70 -2.80
CA LEU A 108 4.43 7.96 -3.73
C LEU A 108 4.21 9.20 -4.60
N ASN A 109 2.98 9.46 -5.06
CA ASN A 109 2.72 10.57 -5.98
C ASN A 109 2.39 11.89 -5.25
N THR A 110 1.81 11.85 -4.05
CA THR A 110 1.56 13.07 -3.24
C THR A 110 2.86 13.85 -2.98
N PRO A 111 3.95 13.27 -2.43
CA PRO A 111 5.19 14.03 -2.21
C PRO A 111 5.80 14.53 -3.52
N LYS A 112 5.76 13.73 -4.60
CA LYS A 112 6.24 14.14 -5.93
C LYS A 112 5.52 15.40 -6.44
N ILE A 113 4.20 15.47 -6.30
CA ILE A 113 3.42 16.65 -6.72
C ILE A 113 3.77 17.87 -5.87
N LEU A 114 3.97 17.71 -4.56
CA LEU A 114 4.40 18.80 -3.68
C LEU A 114 5.79 19.32 -4.08
N GLU A 115 6.75 18.43 -4.32
CA GLU A 115 8.10 18.82 -4.76
C GLU A 115 8.07 19.55 -6.11
N LEU A 116 7.34 19.03 -7.10
CA LEU A 116 7.14 19.68 -8.40
C LEU A 116 6.45 21.05 -8.28
N SER A 117 5.71 21.29 -7.19
CA SER A 117 5.05 22.55 -6.88
C SER A 117 5.92 23.49 -6.02
N GLY A 118 7.18 23.14 -5.77
CA GLY A 118 8.11 23.95 -4.98
C GLY A 118 7.99 23.80 -3.46
N ILE A 119 7.30 22.76 -2.99
CA ILE A 119 7.14 22.44 -1.56
C ILE A 119 7.95 21.18 -1.26
N GLY A 120 9.12 21.34 -0.64
CA GLY A 120 10.01 20.21 -0.39
C GLY A 120 11.42 20.63 0.04
N ASN A 121 12.35 19.68 0.05
CA ASN A 121 13.73 19.94 0.46
C ASN A 121 14.43 20.88 -0.54
N LYS A 122 14.83 22.09 -0.11
CA LYS A 122 15.47 23.07 -1.01
C LYS A 122 16.68 22.53 -1.78
N ASN A 123 17.47 21.62 -1.20
CA ASN A 123 18.65 21.06 -1.85
C ASN A 123 18.26 20.12 -3.01
N ILE A 124 17.15 19.39 -2.85
CA ILE A 124 16.60 18.54 -3.90
C ILE A 124 15.97 19.42 -4.98
N LEU A 125 15.12 20.37 -4.60
CA LEU A 125 14.44 21.28 -5.53
C LEU A 125 15.44 22.09 -6.38
N GLY A 126 16.51 22.59 -5.76
CA GLY A 126 17.57 23.34 -6.43
C GLY A 126 18.30 22.52 -7.52
N ARG A 127 18.52 21.21 -7.30
CA ARG A 127 19.14 20.33 -8.31
C ARG A 127 18.32 20.23 -9.60
N TYR A 128 17.00 20.28 -9.47
CA TYR A 128 16.06 20.22 -10.59
C TYR A 128 15.61 21.60 -11.07
N ARG A 129 16.22 22.69 -10.56
CA ARG A 129 15.89 24.07 -10.90
C ARG A 129 14.42 24.42 -10.63
N ILE A 130 13.85 23.83 -9.58
CA ILE A 130 12.50 24.13 -9.12
C ILE A 130 12.58 25.25 -8.08
N SER A 131 11.80 26.32 -8.28
CA SER A 131 11.70 27.41 -7.31
C SER A 131 11.12 26.91 -6.00
N VAL A 132 11.82 27.18 -4.89
CA VAL A 132 11.34 26.81 -3.55
C VAL A 132 10.28 27.81 -3.11
N VAL A 133 9.05 27.33 -2.95
CA VAL A 133 7.93 28.06 -2.34
C VAL A 133 7.92 27.82 -0.83
N VAL A 134 8.11 26.57 -0.40
CA VAL A 134 8.20 26.18 1.01
C VAL A 134 9.35 25.19 1.18
N ASP A 135 10.34 25.54 2.00
CA ASP A 135 11.43 24.63 2.38
C ASP A 135 10.93 23.67 3.47
N ASN A 136 10.66 22.43 3.09
CA ASN A 136 10.26 21.36 4.02
C ASN A 136 11.01 20.08 3.66
N SER A 137 12.05 19.77 4.43
CA SER A 137 12.89 18.60 4.22
C SER A 137 12.22 17.25 4.49
N ASN A 138 11.00 17.25 5.05
CA ASN A 138 10.26 16.01 5.35
C ASN A 138 9.42 15.51 4.16
N ILE A 139 9.23 16.32 3.12
CA ILE A 139 8.47 15.89 1.94
C ILE A 139 9.24 14.80 1.20
N GLY A 140 8.57 13.67 0.94
CA GLY A 140 9.18 12.50 0.29
C GLY A 140 9.96 11.59 1.24
N GLU A 141 10.06 11.96 2.52
CA GLU A 141 10.78 11.20 3.55
C GLU A 141 9.85 10.38 4.44
N ASN A 142 10.43 9.59 5.35
CA ASN A 142 9.71 8.71 6.28
C ASN A 142 8.77 7.71 5.57
N LEU A 143 9.15 7.26 4.37
CA LEU A 143 8.45 6.17 3.70
C LEU A 143 8.65 4.87 4.50
N GLN A 144 7.54 4.27 4.90
CA GLN A 144 7.47 2.98 5.57
C GLN A 144 6.57 2.07 4.76
N ASP A 145 6.91 0.78 4.71
CA ASP A 145 6.12 -0.24 4.01
C ASP A 145 6.22 -1.58 4.75
N HIS A 146 5.28 -2.47 4.51
CA HIS A 146 5.32 -3.83 5.01
C HIS A 146 6.04 -4.72 4.00
N LEU A 147 7.24 -5.19 4.37
CA LEU A 147 7.95 -6.17 3.56
C LEU A 147 7.18 -7.49 3.55
N MET A 148 6.94 -8.00 2.34
CA MET A 148 6.26 -9.28 2.12
C MET A 148 7.26 -10.31 1.62
N THR A 149 7.27 -11.49 2.25
CA THR A 149 7.99 -12.67 1.77
C THR A 149 6.99 -13.80 1.61
N GLY A 150 6.99 -14.45 0.45
CA GLY A 150 6.14 -15.59 0.16
C GLY A 150 6.89 -16.90 0.31
N ILE A 151 6.26 -17.88 0.93
CA ILE A 151 6.72 -19.27 0.93
C ILE A 151 5.59 -20.10 0.32
N SER A 152 5.93 -20.95 -0.63
CA SER A 152 5.00 -21.86 -1.29
C SER A 152 5.24 -23.28 -0.82
N PHE A 153 4.17 -24.04 -0.63
CA PHE A 153 4.21 -25.45 -0.25
C PHE A 153 3.42 -26.25 -1.29
N GLU A 154 3.92 -27.44 -1.60
CA GLU A 154 3.13 -28.43 -2.32
C GLU A 154 2.00 -28.93 -1.41
N VAL A 155 0.79 -28.98 -1.94
CA VAL A 155 -0.38 -29.45 -1.22
C VAL A 155 -0.68 -30.89 -1.60
N VAL A 156 -1.30 -31.64 -0.68
CA VAL A 156 -1.76 -32.99 -0.98
C VAL A 156 -2.82 -32.98 -2.08
N ASP A 157 -2.89 -34.08 -2.83
CA ASP A 157 -3.92 -34.29 -3.85
C ASP A 157 -5.31 -33.97 -3.29
N ARG A 158 -6.17 -33.36 -4.14
CA ARG A 158 -7.55 -32.92 -3.86
C ARG A 158 -7.70 -31.58 -3.15
N VAL A 159 -6.61 -30.94 -2.69
CA VAL A 159 -6.68 -29.54 -2.27
C VAL A 159 -6.83 -28.67 -3.51
N ILE A 160 -7.94 -27.94 -3.60
CA ILE A 160 -8.18 -27.02 -4.72
C ILE A 160 -7.28 -25.80 -4.53
N THR A 161 -6.43 -25.54 -5.52
CA THR A 161 -5.58 -24.35 -5.55
C THR A 161 -5.97 -23.43 -6.70
N GLY A 162 -5.47 -22.19 -6.66
CA GLY A 162 -5.63 -21.23 -7.75
C GLY A 162 -4.70 -21.46 -8.95
N ASP A 163 -3.90 -22.53 -8.96
CA ASP A 163 -2.78 -22.68 -9.91
C ASP A 163 -3.24 -22.74 -11.37
N ALA A 164 -4.28 -23.54 -11.68
CA ALA A 164 -4.80 -23.65 -13.05
C ALA A 164 -5.37 -22.32 -13.58
N LEU A 165 -6.02 -21.55 -12.71
CA LEU A 165 -6.49 -20.19 -13.02
C LEU A 165 -5.32 -19.23 -13.26
N MET A 166 -4.29 -19.32 -12.43
CA MET A 166 -3.09 -18.48 -12.54
C MET A 166 -2.28 -18.80 -13.81
N ARG A 167 -2.24 -20.07 -14.24
CA ARG A 167 -1.66 -20.51 -15.51
C ARG A 167 -2.53 -20.25 -16.73
N GLN A 168 -3.75 -19.74 -16.54
CA GLN A 168 -4.72 -19.47 -17.59
C GLN A 168 -5.08 -20.71 -18.42
N GLU A 169 -5.28 -21.85 -17.75
CA GLU A 169 -5.68 -23.08 -18.42
C GLU A 169 -7.07 -22.90 -19.08
N PRO A 170 -7.23 -23.19 -20.40
CA PRO A 170 -8.42 -22.79 -21.15
C PRO A 170 -9.74 -23.31 -20.58
N GLU A 171 -9.80 -24.59 -20.21
CA GLU A 171 -11.00 -25.23 -19.67
C GLU A 171 -11.42 -24.61 -18.33
N THR A 172 -10.45 -24.46 -17.41
CA THR A 172 -10.67 -23.83 -16.10
C THR A 172 -11.14 -22.39 -16.24
N MET A 173 -10.53 -21.62 -17.15
CA MET A 173 -10.93 -20.23 -17.41
C MET A 173 -12.34 -20.14 -17.98
N GLN A 174 -12.71 -21.03 -18.91
CA GLN A 174 -14.04 -21.04 -19.51
C GLN A 174 -15.11 -21.36 -18.47
N GLU A 175 -14.91 -22.39 -17.65
CA GLU A 175 -15.85 -22.77 -16.61
C GLU A 175 -15.99 -21.68 -15.53
N ALA A 176 -14.87 -21.15 -15.05
CA ALA A 176 -14.87 -20.08 -14.06
C ALA A 176 -15.57 -18.82 -14.56
N THR A 177 -15.35 -18.47 -15.83
CA THR A 177 -15.99 -17.32 -16.49
C THR A 177 -17.49 -17.54 -16.63
N LYS A 178 -17.92 -18.75 -17.01
CA LYS A 178 -19.34 -19.11 -17.10
C LYS A 178 -20.04 -18.97 -15.74
N LEU A 179 -19.48 -19.56 -14.69
CA LEU A 179 -20.02 -19.47 -13.32
C LEU A 179 -20.14 -18.02 -12.83
N TYR A 180 -19.16 -17.19 -13.17
CA TYR A 180 -19.18 -15.78 -12.81
C TYR A 180 -20.32 -15.03 -13.51
N TYR A 181 -20.44 -15.15 -14.84
CA TYR A 181 -21.45 -14.41 -15.59
C TYR A 181 -22.88 -14.91 -15.35
N GLU A 182 -23.08 -16.21 -15.21
CA GLU A 182 -24.42 -16.79 -15.04
C GLU A 182 -24.91 -16.68 -13.60
N HIS A 183 -24.01 -16.73 -12.62
CA HIS A 183 -24.39 -16.91 -11.21
C HIS A 183 -23.73 -15.95 -10.22
N ASN A 184 -22.81 -15.07 -10.65
CA ASN A 184 -21.95 -14.29 -9.75
C ASN A 184 -21.26 -15.19 -8.71
N ALA A 185 -20.81 -16.37 -9.15
CA ALA A 185 -20.23 -17.41 -8.31
C ALA A 185 -18.96 -18.00 -8.95
N GLY A 186 -18.33 -18.93 -8.24
CA GLY A 186 -17.13 -19.60 -8.72
C GLY A 186 -15.84 -18.85 -8.36
N PRO A 187 -14.68 -19.36 -8.80
CA PRO A 187 -13.40 -18.95 -8.25
C PRO A 187 -12.97 -17.52 -8.62
N LEU A 188 -13.62 -16.89 -9.60
CA LEU A 188 -13.39 -15.48 -9.94
C LEU A 188 -13.97 -14.49 -8.91
N THR A 189 -14.83 -14.95 -8.00
CA THR A 189 -15.37 -14.12 -6.91
C THR A 189 -14.53 -14.18 -5.63
N ILE A 190 -13.51 -15.04 -5.60
CA ILE A 190 -12.69 -15.31 -4.42
C ILE A 190 -11.50 -14.35 -4.39
N GLY A 191 -11.37 -13.62 -3.28
CA GLY A 191 -10.22 -12.77 -3.00
C GLY A 191 -8.94 -13.57 -2.73
N SER A 192 -7.79 -12.91 -2.82
CA SER A 192 -6.49 -13.59 -2.77
C SER A 192 -6.09 -14.18 -1.41
N VAL A 193 -6.56 -13.57 -0.31
CA VAL A 193 -6.22 -13.98 1.06
C VAL A 193 -7.46 -14.54 1.73
N GLN A 194 -7.44 -15.84 2.03
CA GLN A 194 -8.56 -16.53 2.68
C GLN A 194 -8.38 -16.65 4.20
N SER A 195 -7.15 -16.53 4.70
CA SER A 195 -6.84 -16.63 6.12
C SER A 195 -5.66 -15.74 6.46
N THR A 196 -5.67 -15.17 7.66
CA THR A 196 -4.63 -14.27 8.14
C THR A 196 -4.40 -14.53 9.63
N ALA A 197 -3.14 -14.50 10.05
CA ALA A 197 -2.77 -14.59 11.45
C ALA A 197 -1.82 -13.44 11.80
N PHE A 198 -2.03 -12.83 12.96
CA PHE A 198 -1.06 -11.91 13.56
C PHE A 198 -0.19 -12.71 14.50
N MET A 199 1.10 -12.79 14.20
CA MET A 199 2.08 -13.47 15.03
C MET A 199 3.00 -12.44 15.69
N PRO A 200 3.46 -12.67 16.92
CA PRO A 200 4.53 -11.87 17.49
C PRO A 200 5.80 -11.99 16.64
N CYS A 201 6.71 -11.03 16.75
CA CYS A 201 8.05 -11.20 16.22
C CYS A 201 8.75 -12.33 17.00
N LEU A 202 9.31 -13.28 16.26
CA LEU A 202 10.03 -14.43 16.80
C LEU A 202 11.48 -14.38 16.33
N ASP A 203 12.39 -14.94 17.12
CA ASP A 203 13.77 -15.17 16.72
C ASP A 203 13.90 -16.36 15.75
N GLU A 204 15.13 -16.65 15.31
CA GLU A 204 15.43 -17.75 14.37
C GLU A 204 15.05 -19.14 14.89
N ASN A 205 14.83 -19.30 16.20
CA ASN A 205 14.42 -20.55 16.84
C ASN A 205 12.91 -20.60 17.10
N GLY A 206 12.16 -19.58 16.68
CA GLY A 206 10.72 -19.47 16.92
C GLY A 206 10.37 -19.07 18.35
N ALA A 207 11.33 -18.61 19.15
CA ALA A 207 11.10 -18.11 20.49
C ALA A 207 10.87 -16.59 20.48
N ARG A 208 10.13 -16.12 21.49
CA ARG A 208 9.93 -14.69 21.73
C ARG A 208 10.93 -14.22 22.79
N ASP A 209 12.15 -13.91 22.37
CA ASP A 209 13.14 -13.26 23.22
C ASP A 209 13.03 -11.73 23.08
N GLU A 210 12.40 -11.08 24.06
CA GLU A 210 12.21 -9.63 24.06
C GLU A 210 13.53 -8.85 24.07
N LYS A 211 14.58 -9.40 24.69
CA LYS A 211 15.90 -8.76 24.70
C LYS A 211 16.53 -8.84 23.32
N HIS A 212 16.50 -10.01 22.69
CA HIS A 212 17.02 -10.17 21.33
C HIS A 212 16.28 -9.29 20.32
N ILE A 213 14.94 -9.25 20.38
CA ILE A 213 14.12 -8.36 19.54
C ILE A 213 14.51 -6.89 19.78
N LYS A 214 14.68 -6.47 21.05
CA LYS A 214 15.12 -5.11 21.37
C LYS A 214 16.51 -4.83 20.82
N ASP A 215 17.45 -5.76 20.95
CA ASP A 215 18.82 -5.60 20.45
C ASP A 215 18.84 -5.50 18.92
N LEU A 216 17.99 -6.25 18.20
CA LEU A 216 17.78 -6.10 16.76
C LEU A 216 17.20 -4.73 16.41
N MET A 217 16.15 -4.31 17.10
CA MET A 217 15.52 -3.01 16.88
C MET A 217 16.51 -1.88 17.14
N ASP A 218 17.25 -1.92 18.24
CA ASP A 218 18.30 -0.95 18.52
C ASP A 218 19.35 -0.98 17.43
N ARG A 219 19.91 -2.14 17.07
CA ARG A 219 20.93 -2.23 16.01
C ARG A 219 20.51 -1.61 14.67
N PHE A 220 19.25 -1.80 14.26
CA PHE A 220 18.78 -1.35 12.94
C PHE A 220 18.04 -0.01 12.97
N LEU A 221 17.57 0.46 14.13
CA LEU A 221 16.87 1.73 14.31
C LEU A 221 17.70 2.79 15.05
N SER A 222 18.79 2.43 15.74
CA SER A 222 19.64 3.36 16.50
C SER A 222 20.63 4.15 15.64
N ASP A 223 20.68 3.89 14.32
CA ASP A 223 21.38 4.73 13.34
C ASP A 223 20.66 6.10 13.24
N THR A 224 20.88 6.89 14.27
CA THR A 224 20.53 8.31 14.39
C THR A 224 21.43 9.18 13.50
N GLU A 225 22.43 8.60 12.83
CA GLU A 225 23.27 9.25 11.81
C GLU A 225 22.62 9.34 10.41
N ARG A 226 21.31 9.54 10.32
CA ARG A 226 20.70 10.18 9.14
C ARG A 226 20.87 11.72 9.19
N SER A 227 22.04 12.19 9.63
CA SER A 227 22.42 13.61 9.74
C SER A 227 23.23 14.11 8.52
N GLY A 228 23.49 13.27 7.53
CA GLY A 228 23.87 13.70 6.17
C GLY A 228 22.63 14.09 5.36
N PRO A 229 22.77 14.78 4.19
CA PRO A 229 21.62 15.06 3.34
C PRO A 229 20.88 13.74 3.10
N SER A 230 19.63 13.69 3.57
CA SER A 230 18.70 12.59 3.36
C SER A 230 18.50 12.41 1.87
N TYR A 231 19.43 11.70 1.24
CA TYR A 231 19.12 10.95 0.06
C TYR A 231 18.53 9.68 0.63
N SER A 232 17.21 9.59 0.73
CA SER A 232 16.57 8.28 0.67
C SER A 232 16.84 7.77 -0.75
N PRO A 233 17.78 6.83 -0.97
CA PRO A 233 17.92 6.22 -2.29
C PRO A 233 16.68 5.40 -2.61
N TYR A 234 15.76 5.15 -1.68
CA TYR A 234 15.02 3.90 -1.66
C TYR A 234 13.85 3.79 -2.62
N LEU A 235 13.35 4.87 -3.23
CA LEU A 235 12.26 4.77 -4.21
C LEU A 235 12.25 6.00 -5.12
N ARG A 236 13.19 6.04 -6.07
CA ARG A 236 13.13 7.00 -7.19
C ARG A 236 12.75 6.25 -8.45
N THR A 237 11.57 6.58 -8.95
CA THR A 237 11.15 6.20 -10.31
C THR A 237 12.07 6.93 -11.28
N ALA A 238 12.70 6.19 -12.20
CA ALA A 238 13.46 6.78 -13.30
C ALA A 238 12.61 7.75 -14.14
#